data_AF-A0A7D9EGA5-F1
#
_entry.id   AF-A0A7D9EGA5-F1
#
_cell.length_a   1.000
_cell.length_b   1.000
_cell.length_c   1.000
_cell.angle_alpha   90.00
_cell.angle_beta   90.00
_cell.angle_gamma   90.00
#
_symmetry.space_group_name_H-M   'P 1'
#
loop_
_entity.id
_entity.type
_entity.pdbx_description
1 polymer ?
#
loop_
_entity_poly.entity_id
_entity_poly.type
_entity_poly.pdbx_seq_one_letter_code
_entity_poly.pdbx_strand_id
1 'polypeptide(L)'
;MYGKGKWCPVCAFSSPLLHRNGSQRAVVTSVTADQEALLPVISVNIDGENNLYKRGNVLLDSGAQLSLIRQETAETLGLQGDNISITLTKVGGEEEEI
;
A
#
# COMPACT_ATOMS: atom_id res chain seq x y z
N MET A 1 14.93 2.48 47.35
CA MET A 1 13.72 3.14 46.83
C MET A 1 13.69 2.92 45.32
N TYR A 2 12.66 2.25 44.81
CA TYR A 2 12.51 1.90 43.39
C TYR A 2 11.95 3.07 42.59
N GLY A 3 12.68 3.56 41.59
CA GLY A 3 12.20 4.52 40.60
C GLY A 3 11.85 3.80 39.30
N LYS A 4 10.55 3.63 39.02
CA LYS A 4 10.05 3.00 37.79
C LYS A 4 10.16 3.95 36.59
N GLY A 5 11.06 3.65 35.66
CA GLY A 5 11.02 4.17 34.28
C GLY A 5 10.33 3.16 33.36
N LYS A 6 9.26 3.59 32.70
CA LYS A 6 8.29 2.74 31.99
C LYS A 6 8.86 2.16 30.68
N TRP A 7 8.62 0.87 30.48
CA TRP A 7 8.66 0.16 29.20
C TRP A 7 7.55 0.72 28.29
N CYS A 8 7.88 1.19 27.08
CA CYS A 8 6.92 1.37 26.00
C CYS A 8 7.27 0.36 24.89
N PRO A 9 6.75 -0.88 24.96
CA PRO A 9 6.98 -1.85 23.91
C PRO A 9 6.04 -1.47 22.78
N VAL A 10 6.60 -0.99 21.68
CA VAL A 10 5.94 -0.93 20.36
C VAL A 10 4.63 -0.13 20.39
N CYS A 11 4.69 1.12 19.95
CA CYS A 11 3.49 1.83 19.50
C CYS A 11 2.85 1.06 18.35
N ALA A 12 2.07 0.02 18.66
CA ALA A 12 1.18 -0.62 17.72
C ALA A 12 0.06 0.40 17.47
N PHE A 13 0.29 1.29 16.52
CA PHE A 13 -0.80 2.02 15.90
C PHE A 13 -1.66 0.98 15.20
N SER A 14 -2.69 0.50 15.88
CA SER A 14 -3.79 -0.21 15.24
C SER A 14 -4.39 0.77 14.25
N SER A 15 -4.08 0.62 12.96
CA SER A 15 -4.62 1.46 11.90
C SER A 15 -6.15 1.42 12.01
N PRO A 16 -6.83 2.52 12.40
CA PRO A 16 -8.29 2.52 12.49
C PRO A 16 -8.95 2.21 11.13
N LEU A 17 -8.18 2.38 10.05
CA LEU A 17 -8.54 2.03 8.67
C LEU A 17 -8.62 0.51 8.41
N LEU A 18 -7.96 -0.33 9.21
CA LEU A 18 -7.91 -1.80 8.99
C LEU A 18 -8.84 -2.57 9.93
N HIS A 19 -9.35 -1.95 10.99
CA HIS A 19 -10.25 -2.60 11.95
C HIS A 19 -11.43 -1.70 12.34
N ARG A 20 -12.52 -1.66 11.55
CA ARG A 20 -13.87 -1.51 12.14
C ARG A 20 -15.03 -1.66 11.16
N ASN A 21 -16.13 -2.15 11.73
CA ASN A 21 -17.42 -2.39 11.10
C ASN A 21 -18.20 -1.06 10.95
N GLY A 22 -18.13 -0.43 9.78
CA GLY A 22 -18.92 0.75 9.41
C GLY A 22 -18.57 1.31 8.03
N SER A 23 -19.56 1.82 7.30
CA SER A 23 -19.35 2.48 5.99
C SER A 23 -18.70 3.85 6.20
N GLN A 24 -17.37 3.92 6.15
CA GLN A 24 -16.62 5.17 6.14
C GLN A 24 -15.82 5.28 4.84
N ARG A 25 -15.82 6.46 4.23
CA ARG A 25 -14.97 6.80 3.10
C ARG A 25 -13.60 7.22 3.62
N ALA A 26 -12.59 6.39 3.42
CA ALA A 26 -11.20 6.75 3.68
C ALA A 26 -10.62 7.42 2.43
N VAL A 27 -9.99 8.58 2.60
CA VAL A 27 -9.21 9.25 1.56
C VAL A 27 -7.74 9.17 1.95
N VAL A 28 -6.90 8.66 1.06
CA VAL A 28 -5.46 8.60 1.26
C VAL A 28 -4.82 9.77 0.52
N THR A 29 -4.06 10.59 1.23
CA THR A 29 -3.26 11.67 0.66
C THR A 29 -1.86 11.62 1.25
N SER A 30 -0.84 11.86 0.42
CA SER A 30 0.55 12.01 0.84
C SER A 30 1.06 13.36 0.35
N VAL A 31 1.56 14.15 1.29
CA VAL A 31 2.15 15.45 1.04
C VAL A 31 3.49 15.55 1.76
N THR A 32 4.44 16.24 1.15
CA THR A 32 5.69 16.61 1.81
C THR A 32 5.47 17.77 2.79
N ALA A 33 6.51 18.10 3.58
CA ALA A 33 6.46 19.23 4.53
C ALA A 33 6.26 20.59 3.82
N ASP A 34 6.69 20.69 2.57
CA ASP A 34 6.49 21.81 1.64
C ASP A 34 5.20 21.70 0.81
N GLN A 35 4.28 20.80 1.18
CA GLN A 35 2.95 20.65 0.59
C GLN A 35 2.94 20.20 -0.88
N GLU A 36 4.03 19.60 -1.36
CA GLU A 36 4.05 18.96 -2.67
C GLU A 36 3.33 17.61 -2.61
N ALA A 37 2.54 17.30 -3.64
CA ALA A 37 1.82 16.05 -3.72
C ALA A 37 2.80 14.90 -4.01
N LEU A 38 2.76 13.86 -3.16
CA LEU A 38 3.49 12.62 -3.38
C LEU A 38 2.53 11.52 -3.80
N LEU A 39 3.08 10.51 -4.48
CA LEU A 39 2.39 9.25 -4.66
C LEU A 39 2.42 8.46 -3.34
N PRO A 40 1.26 8.03 -2.81
CA PRO A 40 1.19 7.32 -1.54
C PRO A 40 1.65 5.86 -1.71
N VAL A 41 2.96 5.65 -1.74
CA VAL A 41 3.58 4.33 -1.91
C VAL A 41 4.09 3.82 -0.56
N ILE A 42 3.70 2.61 -0.18
CA ILE A 42 4.17 1.93 1.03
C ILE A 42 4.93 0.65 0.69
N SER A 43 5.95 0.31 1.48
CA SER A 43 6.59 -1.00 1.40
C SER A 43 5.87 -2.01 2.29
N VAL A 44 5.47 -3.14 1.72
CA VAL A 44 4.74 -4.21 2.42
C VAL A 44 5.37 -5.57 2.14
N ASN A 45 5.07 -6.55 2.99
CA ASN A 45 5.25 -7.96 2.65
C ASN A 45 3.94 -8.43 2.00
N ILE A 46 4.05 -8.94 0.78
CA ILE A 46 2.92 -9.51 0.03
C ILE A 46 3.00 -11.01 0.22
N ASP A 47 1.99 -11.58 0.87
CA ASP A 47 1.90 -13.01 1.13
C ASP A 47 1.22 -13.74 -0.05
N GLY A 48 1.75 -14.92 -0.37
CA GLY A 48 1.26 -15.82 -1.40
C GLY A 48 0.89 -17.20 -0.85
N GLU A 49 0.66 -18.15 -1.75
CA GLU A 49 0.39 -19.54 -1.38
C GLU A 49 1.66 -20.22 -0.83
N ASN A 50 1.52 -21.34 -0.11
CA ASN A 50 2.64 -22.19 0.32
C ASN A 50 3.75 -21.47 1.13
N ASN A 51 3.39 -20.45 1.92
CA ASN A 51 4.32 -19.60 2.68
C ASN A 51 5.29 -18.78 1.80
N LEU A 52 4.97 -18.59 0.52
CA LEU A 52 5.69 -17.65 -0.33
C LEU A 52 5.37 -16.23 0.13
N TYR A 53 6.38 -15.37 0.17
CA TYR A 53 6.18 -13.95 0.40
C TYR A 53 7.19 -13.13 -0.40
N LYS A 54 6.79 -11.92 -0.79
CA LYS A 54 7.65 -10.98 -1.51
C LYS A 54 7.51 -9.60 -0.89
N ARG A 55 8.63 -8.98 -0.53
CA ARG A 55 8.62 -7.56 -0.16
C ARG A 55 8.45 -6.71 -1.41
N GLY A 56 7.50 -5.80 -1.39
CA GLY A 56 7.16 -4.98 -2.55
C GLY A 56 6.65 -3.59 -2.16
N ASN A 57 6.60 -2.70 -3.14
CA ASN A 57 6.02 -1.37 -3.00
C ASN A 57 4.59 -1.39 -3.55
N VAL A 58 3.65 -0.82 -2.82
CA VAL A 58 2.23 -0.76 -3.16
C VAL A 58 1.79 0.70 -3.18
N LEU A 59 1.15 1.11 -4.27
CA LEU A 59 0.47 2.38 -4.38
C LEU A 59 -0.91 2.30 -3.71
N LEU A 60 -1.18 3.19 -2.76
CA LEU A 60 -2.46 3.29 -2.09
C LEU A 60 -3.37 4.27 -2.84
N ASP A 61 -4.22 3.74 -3.72
CA ASP A 61 -5.16 4.55 -4.48
C ASP A 61 -6.60 4.36 -3.95
N SER A 62 -7.09 5.32 -3.15
CA SER A 62 -8.48 5.30 -2.67
C SER A 62 -9.51 5.56 -3.79
N GLY A 63 -9.07 6.02 -4.96
CA GLY A 63 -9.91 6.19 -6.15
C GLY A 63 -10.05 4.92 -6.99
N ALA A 64 -9.22 3.90 -6.75
CA ALA A 64 -9.27 2.65 -7.50
C ALA A 64 -10.43 1.76 -7.04
N GLN A 65 -11.24 1.27 -7.99
CA GLN A 65 -12.30 0.30 -7.70
C GLN A 65 -11.76 -1.12 -7.51
N LEU A 66 -10.62 -1.45 -8.13
CA LEU A 66 -9.98 -2.75 -8.10
C LEU A 66 -8.52 -2.60 -7.67
N SER A 67 -8.05 -3.51 -6.83
CA SER A 67 -6.62 -3.66 -6.55
C SER A 67 -5.96 -4.51 -7.63
N LEU A 68 -4.76 -4.13 -8.03
CA LEU A 68 -4.05 -4.73 -9.14
C LEU A 68 -2.66 -5.16 -8.69
N ILE A 69 -2.24 -6.34 -9.13
CA ILE A 69 -0.91 -6.87 -8.89
C ILE A 69 -0.25 -7.18 -10.24
N ARG A 70 1.06 -6.92 -10.35
CA ARG A 70 1.80 -7.28 -11.57
C ARG A 70 1.79 -8.80 -11.73
N GLN A 71 1.59 -9.25 -12.96
CA GLN A 71 1.53 -10.67 -13.29
C GLN A 71 2.78 -11.43 -12.81
N GLU A 72 3.98 -10.91 -13.04
CA GLU A 72 5.23 -11.51 -12.56
C GLU A 72 5.24 -11.74 -11.03
N THR A 73 4.73 -10.76 -10.26
CA THR A 73 4.63 -10.88 -8.80
C THR A 73 3.58 -11.92 -8.41
N ALA A 74 2.43 -11.96 -9.10
CA ALA A 74 1.38 -12.95 -8.86
C ALA A 74 1.90 -14.37 -9.12
N GLU A 75 2.58 -14.58 -10.24
CA GLU A 75 3.20 -15.86 -10.60
C GLU A 75 4.26 -16.29 -9.58
N THR A 76 5.14 -15.36 -9.16
CA THR A 76 6.15 -15.62 -8.12
C THR A 76 5.52 -16.07 -6.79
N LEU A 77 4.35 -15.55 -6.46
CA LEU A 77 3.64 -15.83 -5.21
C LEU A 77 2.61 -16.96 -5.33
N GLY A 78 2.47 -17.57 -6.51
CA GLY A 78 1.47 -18.60 -6.78
C GLY A 78 0.03 -18.10 -6.66
N LEU A 79 -0.22 -16.80 -6.85
CA LEU A 79 -1.55 -16.22 -6.74
C LEU A 79 -2.38 -16.55 -7.99
N GLN A 80 -3.63 -16.94 -7.78
CA GLN A 80 -4.61 -17.16 -8.83
C GLN A 80 -5.54 -15.94 -8.96
N GLY A 81 -5.91 -15.59 -10.18
CA GLY A 81 -6.81 -14.48 -10.45
C GLY A 81 -7.04 -14.26 -11.94
N ASP A 82 -7.94 -13.34 -12.27
CA ASP A 82 -8.21 -12.97 -13.65
C ASP A 82 -7.07 -12.13 -14.21
N ASN A 83 -6.58 -12.49 -15.40
CA ASN A 83 -5.63 -11.67 -16.13
C ASN A 83 -6.35 -10.45 -16.71
N ILE A 84 -6.24 -9.34 -15.99
CA ILE A 84 -6.80 -8.05 -16.39
C ILE A 84 -5.68 -7.21 -17.03
N SER A 85 -5.87 -6.83 -18.30
CA SER A 85 -5.02 -5.84 -18.95
C SER A 85 -5.57 -4.44 -18.67
N ILE A 86 -4.70 -3.55 -18.19
CA ILE A 86 -5.02 -2.17 -17.85
C ILE A 86 -4.04 -1.26 -18.57
N THR A 87 -4.57 -0.33 -19.35
CA THR A 87 -3.77 0.72 -19.98
C THR A 87 -3.69 1.91 -19.01
N LEU A 88 -2.51 2.13 -18.43
CA LEU A 88 -2.23 3.35 -17.68
C LEU A 88 -1.89 4.45 -18.67
N THR A 89 -2.76 5.45 -18.78
CA THR A 89 -2.52 6.64 -19.62
C THR A 89 -1.99 7.76 -18.74
N LYS A 90 -0.80 8.28 -19.05
CA LYS A 90 -0.30 9.51 -18.43
C LYS A 90 -1.25 10.66 -18.77
N VAL A 91 -1.85 11.26 -17.76
CA VAL A 91 -2.62 12.50 -17.88
C VAL A 91 -1.66 13.67 -17.63
N GLY A 92 -1.60 14.63 -18.55
CA GLY A 92 -0.74 15.82 -18.39
C GLY A 92 0.27 16.10 -19.51
N GLY A 93 0.39 15.23 -20.52
CA GLY A 93 1.04 15.57 -21.80
C GLY A 93 2.56 15.69 -21.84
N GLU A 94 3.27 15.56 -20.71
CA GLU A 94 4.74 15.54 -20.73
C GLU A 94 5.26 14.17 -21.17
N GLU A 95 6.22 14.12 -22.09
CA GLU A 95 6.94 12.90 -22.45
C GLU A 95 8.03 12.60 -21.39
N GLU A 96 8.34 11.33 -21.16
CA GLU A 96 9.54 10.98 -20.38
C GLU A 96 10.76 11.14 -21.29
N GLU A 97 11.65 12.09 -20.98
CA GLU A 97 13.00 12.09 -21.56
C GLU A 97 13.80 10.92 -20.96
N ILE A 98 14.37 10.09 -21.85
CA ILE A 98 15.19 8.91 -21.55
C ILE A 98 16.61 9.35 -21.19
#